data_AF-A0A1L6HRK3-F1
#
_entry.id   AF-A0A1L6HRK3-F1
#
_cell.length_a   1.000
_cell.length_b   1.000
_cell.length_c   1.000
_cell.angle_alpha   90.00
_cell.angle_beta   90.00
_cell.angle_gamma   90.00
#
_symmetry.space_group_name_H-M   'P 1'
#
loop_
_entity.id
_entity.type
_entity.pdbx_description
1 polymer ?
#
loop_
_entity_poly.entity_id
_entity_poly.type
_entity_poly.pdbx_seq_one_letter_code
_entity_poly.pdbx_strand_id
1 'polypeptide(L)' 'MRKAGGVPVDFLKITVRNVIITSVEPIIVGASYCEHVGLSFSRVQQEYTLQNPRGGNAGTIAASFDINENAER' A
#
# COMPACT_ATOMS: atom_id res chain seq x y z
N MET A 1 3.51 2.80 3.16
CA MET A 1 4.55 3.81 2.89
C MET A 1 4.80 4.62 4.16
N ARG A 2 6.08 4.88 4.46
CA ARG A 2 6.51 5.60 5.67
C ARG A 2 7.42 6.75 5.28
N LYS A 3 7.21 7.93 5.87
CA LYS A 3 8.15 9.06 5.70
C LYS A 3 9.45 8.79 6.45
N ALA A 4 10.58 9.18 5.86
CA ALA A 4 11.88 9.15 6.51
C ALA A 4 12.08 10.36 7.45
N GLY A 5 13.12 10.33 8.30
CA GLY A 5 13.51 11.45 9.17
C GLY A 5 12.74 11.53 10.49
N GLY A 6 12.77 12.72 11.10
CA GLY A 6 12.34 13.06 12.47
C GLY A 6 11.25 12.19 13.10
N VAL A 7 9.98 12.59 12.93
CA VAL A 7 8.82 11.79 13.39
C VAL A 7 8.31 10.96 12.20
N PRO A 8 8.63 9.66 12.11
CA PRO A 8 8.26 8.85 10.96
C PRO A 8 6.77 8.50 11.02
N VAL A 9 6.02 8.92 9.99
CA VAL A 9 4.57 8.64 9.87
C VAL A 9 4.33 7.65 8.74
N ASP A 10 3.59 6.59 9.04
CA ASP A 10 2.98 5.70 8.05
C ASP A 10 1.79 6.41 7.41
N PHE A 11 2.08 7.18 6.37
CA PHE A 11 1.11 8.09 5.76
C PHE A 11 0.18 7.41 4.76
N LEU A 12 0.57 6.26 4.22
CA LEU A 12 -0.24 5.48 3.29
C LEU A 12 -0.17 4.00 3.65
N LYS A 13 -1.30 3.39 3.94
CA LYS A 13 -1.45 1.94 4.13
C LYS A 13 -2.46 1.42 3.12
N ILE A 14 -2.08 0.38 2.39
CA ILE A 14 -2.96 -0.32 1.47
C ILE A 14 -3.07 -1.76 1.98
N THR A 15 -4.27 -2.15 2.35
CA THR A 15 -4.60 -3.50 2.81
C THR A 15 -5.34 -4.21 1.70
N VAL A 16 -4.76 -5.28 1.17
CA VAL A 16 -5.38 -6.13 0.15
C VAL A 16 -5.74 -7.49 0.77
N ARG A 17 -6.90 -8.07 0.39
CA ARG A 17 -7.35 -9.37 0.91
C ARG A 17 -7.65 -10.34 -0.23
N ASN A 18 -7.55 -11.64 0.06
CA ASN A 18 -7.68 -12.74 -0.89
C ASN A 18 -6.73 -12.55 -2.09
N VAL A 19 -5.44 -12.49 -1.77
CA VAL A 19 -4.40 -12.12 -2.72
C VAL A 19 -3.89 -13.35 -3.48
N ILE A 20 -3.67 -13.21 -4.77
CA ILE A 20 -3.00 -14.19 -5.63
C ILE A 20 -1.80 -13.51 -6.30
N ILE A 21 -0.65 -14.17 -6.30
CA ILE A 21 0.51 -13.76 -7.12
C ILE A 21 0.21 -14.14 -8.57
N THR A 22 0.11 -13.15 -9.45
CA THR A 22 -0.26 -13.35 -10.86
C THR A 22 0.94 -13.40 -11.78
N SER A 23 2.06 -12.77 -11.41
CA SER A 23 3.30 -12.78 -12.17
C SER A 23 4.50 -12.56 -11.25
N VAL A 24 5.64 -13.10 -11.68
CA VAL A 24 6.95 -12.91 -11.04
C VAL A 24 7.97 -12.74 -12.15
N GLU A 25 8.66 -11.60 -12.16
CA GLU A 25 9.63 -11.22 -13.20
C GLU A 25 10.95 -10.78 -12.54
N PRO A 26 11.90 -11.70 -12.36
CA PRO A 26 13.23 -11.39 -11.87
C PRO A 26 14.04 -10.63 -12.93
N ILE A 27 14.76 -9.58 -12.51
CA ILE A 27 15.53 -8.69 -13.37
C ILE A 27 16.95 -8.55 -12.82
N ILE A 28 17.93 -8.76 -13.71
CA ILE A 28 19.35 -8.64 -13.39
C ILE A 28 20.00 -7.67 -14.38
N VAL A 29 20.60 -6.59 -13.87
CA VAL A 29 21.35 -5.61 -14.67
C VAL A 29 22.69 -5.31 -14.00
N GLY A 30 23.76 -5.87 -14.54
CA GLY A 30 25.10 -5.78 -13.95
C GLY A 30 25.11 -6.38 -12.53
N ALA A 31 25.44 -5.57 -11.53
CA ALA A 31 25.40 -5.96 -10.11
C ALA A 31 24.08 -5.62 -9.40
N SER A 32 23.06 -5.16 -10.13
CA SER A 32 21.73 -4.86 -9.58
C SER A 32 20.76 -6.01 -9.80
N TYR A 33 20.06 -6.40 -8.73
CA TYR A 33 19.09 -7.48 -8.72
C TYR A 33 17.77 -6.95 -8.18
N CYS A 34 16.70 -7.05 -8.96
CA CYS A 34 15.34 -6.71 -8.53
C CYS A 34 14.33 -7.71 -9.10
N GLU A 35 13.09 -7.63 -8.63
CA GLU A 35 11.99 -8.48 -9.11
C GLU A 35 10.72 -7.64 -9.15
N HIS A 36 9.93 -7.80 -10.21
CA HIS A 36 8.55 -7.32 -10.25
C HIS A 36 7.59 -8.47 -9.89
N VAL A 37 6.69 -8.21 -8.94
CA VAL A 37 5.68 -9.17 -8.51
C VAL A 37 4.30 -8.57 -8.75
N GLY A 38 3.49 -9.24 -9.58
CA GLY A 38 2.10 -8.88 -9.84
C GLY A 38 1.16 -9.50 -8.80
N LEU A 39 0.23 -8.71 -8.27
CA LEU A 39 -0.76 -9.16 -7.29
C LEU A 39 -2.17 -8.86 -7.81
N SER A 40 -3.06 -9.86 -7.72
CA SER A 40 -4.51 -9.65 -7.78
C SER A 40 -5.13 -9.88 -6.42
N PHE A 41 -6.23 -9.21 -6.13
CA PHE A 41 -6.89 -9.24 -4.83
C PHE A 41 -8.39 -8.97 -4.99
N SER A 42 -9.19 -9.49 -4.07
CA SER A 42 -10.65 -9.39 -4.15
C SER A 42 -11.20 -8.20 -3.37
N ARG A 43 -10.44 -7.65 -2.42
CA ARG A 43 -10.81 -6.48 -1.61
C ARG A 43 -9.60 -5.59 -1.38
N VAL A 44 -9.85 -4.29 -1.30
CA VAL A 44 -8.82 -3.29 -0.98
C VAL A 44 -9.35 -2.28 0.03
N GLN A 45 -8.49 -1.88 0.96
CA GLN A 45 -8.71 -0.74 1.83
C GLN A 45 -7.48 0.16 1.77
N GLN A 46 -7.68 1.43 1.49
CA GLN A 46 -6.63 2.44 1.49
C GLN A 46 -6.86 3.41 2.65
N GLU A 47 -5.84 3.59 3.47
CA GLU A 47 -5.81 4.52 4.59
C GLU A 47 -4.72 5.56 4.34
N TYR A 48 -5.09 6.83 4.41
CA TYR A 48 -4.18 7.96 4.31
C TYR A 48 -4.16 8.76 5.61
N THR A 49 -3.00 8.84 6.25
CA THR A 49 -2.81 9.55 7.51
C THR A 49 -2.31 10.95 7.26
N LEU A 50 -3.08 11.95 7.68
CA LEU A 50 -2.70 13.36 7.64
C LEU A 50 -1.61 13.63 8.67
N GLN A 51 -0.65 14.48 8.31
CA GLN A 51 0.45 14.87 9.18
C GLN A 51 0.27 16.32 9.64
N ASN A 52 0.30 16.56 10.95
CA ASN A 52 0.24 17.91 11.51
C ASN A 52 1.60 18.63 11.37
N PRO A 53 1.67 19.96 11.58
CA PRO A 53 2.93 20.71 11.45
C PRO A 53 4.07 20.27 12.37
N ARG A 54 3.77 19.55 13.48
CA ARG A 54 4.78 18.97 14.37
C ARG A 54 5.25 17.58 13.92
N GLY A 55 4.78 17.10 12.77
CA GLY A 55 5.14 15.81 12.21
C GLY A 55 4.32 14.62 12.73
N GLY A 56 3.35 14.84 13.62
CA GLY A 56 2.51 13.78 14.19
C GLY A 56 1.26 13.47 13.35
N ASN A 57 0.52 12.43 13.75
CA ASN A 57 -0.77 12.07 13.17
C ASN A 57 -1.82 13.18 13.41
N ALA A 58 -2.60 13.52 12.38
CA ALA A 58 -3.66 14.54 12.39
C ALA A 58 -5.04 13.99 11.98
N GLY A 59 -5.21 12.67 12.00
CA GLY A 59 -6.38 11.96 11.51
C GLY A 59 -6.06 11.07 10.32
N THR A 60 -6.89 10.06 10.10
CA THR A 60 -6.77 9.10 9.00
C THR A 60 -8.07 9.11 8.19
N ILE A 61 -7.93 9.24 6.87
CA ILE A 61 -9.02 9.08 5.91
C ILE A 61 -8.91 7.67 5.35
N ALA A 62 -10.00 6.92 5.35
CA ALA A 62 -10.03 5.56 4.85
C ALA A 62 -11.13 5.40 3.79
N ALA A 63 -10.84 4.59 2.77
CA ALA A 63 -11.82 4.12 1.81
C ALA A 63 -11.56 2.63 1.54
N SER A 64 -12.62 1.86 1.32
CA SER A 64 -12.55 0.43 1.03
C SER A 64 -13.51 0.03 -0.07
N PHE A 65 -13.16 -1.05 -0.76
CA PHE A 65 -13.97 -1.58 -1.85
C PHE A 65 -13.85 -3.10 -1.92
N ASP A 66 -14.99 -3.78 -2.07
CA ASP A 66 -15.07 -5.18 -2.40
C ASP A 66 -15.21 -5.32 -3.92
N ILE A 67 -14.09 -5.69 -4.56
CA ILE A 67 -14.00 -5.79 -6.02
C ILE A 67 -14.79 -7.00 -6.51
N ASN A 68 -14.82 -8.08 -5.72
CA ASN A 68 -15.55 -9.30 -6.08
C ASN A 68 -17.06 -9.09 -6.08
N GLU A 69 -17.56 -8.32 -5.12
CA GLU A 69 -18.99 -7.98 -5.01
C GLU A 69 -19.36 -6.70 -5.79
N ASN A 70 -18.37 -5.97 -6.31
CA ASN A 70 -18.52 -4.68 -6.96
C ASN A 70 -19.29 -3.65 -6.10
N ALA A 71 -18.92 -3.51 -4.82
CA ALA A 71 -19.59 -2.64 -3.87
C ALA A 71 -18.66 -2.08 -2.79
N GLU A 72 -19.05 -0.96 -2.19
CA GLU A 72 -18.41 -0.41 -0.99
C GLU A 72 -18.75 -1.29 0.23
N ARG A 73 -17.73 -1.72 0.97
CA ARG A 73 -17.84 -2.49 2.23
C ARG A 73 -16.67 -2.21 3.17
#